data_AF-A0A1X7LT34-F1
#
_entry.id   AF-A0A1X7LT34-F1
#
_cell.length_a   1.000
_cell.length_b   1.000
_cell.length_c   1.000
_cell.angle_alpha   90.00
_cell.angle_beta   90.00
_cell.angle_gamma   90.00
#
_symmetry.space_group_name_H-M   'P 1'
#
loop_
_entity.id
_entity.type
_entity.pdbx_description
1 polymer ?
#
loop_
_entity_poly.entity_id
_entity_poly.type
_entity_poly.pdbx_seq_one_letter_code
_entity_poly.pdbx_strand_id
1 'polypeptide(L)'
;MNIRHDPLLKLSVMALGFACAVFASGYATAQSGDAAQKAASAQVQLAANYARLAVDVCGADPKSVEAYKTSVGKQFQDQNFAADWATGWNTHKFVTDFQGMKAHLSAADYEQQKADTCQNAQDQMKP
;
A
#
# COMPACT_ATOMS: atom_id res chain seq x y z
N MET A 1 41.62 -35.34 -48.71
CA MET A 1 42.20 -34.64 -47.53
C MET A 1 42.70 -33.30 -48.05
N ASN A 2 42.41 -32.10 -47.54
CA ASN A 2 41.87 -31.52 -46.29
C ASN A 2 41.18 -30.18 -46.71
N ILE A 3 39.95 -29.81 -46.32
CA ILE A 3 39.49 -29.21 -45.04
C ILE A 3 40.45 -28.12 -44.51
N ARG A 4 40.31 -26.87 -44.98
CA ARG A 4 39.45 -25.76 -44.47
C ARG A 4 39.96 -25.13 -43.16
N HIS A 5 40.13 -23.80 -43.15
CA HIS A 5 39.27 -22.83 -42.44
C HIS A 5 40.01 -21.55 -42.03
N ASP A 6 39.62 -20.44 -42.65
CA ASP A 6 39.56 -19.09 -42.09
C ASP A 6 38.30 -18.92 -41.18
N PRO A 7 38.01 -17.75 -40.59
CA PRO A 7 38.77 -17.05 -39.56
C PRO A 7 37.83 -16.42 -38.48
N LEU A 8 38.40 -15.60 -37.58
CA LEU A 8 37.77 -14.50 -36.81
C LEU A 8 36.64 -14.85 -35.82
N LEU A 9 36.86 -14.51 -34.54
CA LEU A 9 36.06 -13.47 -33.87
C LEU A 9 36.62 -13.11 -32.48
N LYS A 10 36.81 -11.80 -32.32
CA LYS A 10 37.09 -11.05 -31.09
C LYS A 10 36.03 -11.32 -30.03
N LEU A 11 36.45 -11.40 -28.76
CA LEU A 11 35.82 -10.85 -27.53
C LEU A 11 36.22 -11.73 -26.34
N SER A 12 37.12 -11.25 -25.50
CA SER A 12 37.37 -11.85 -24.19
C SER A 12 37.58 -10.73 -23.19
N VAL A 13 36.47 -10.28 -22.62
CA VAL A 13 36.42 -9.44 -21.43
C VAL A 13 35.95 -10.34 -20.28
N MET A 14 36.84 -10.48 -19.30
CA MET A 14 36.59 -10.80 -17.89
C MET A 14 35.49 -11.81 -17.57
N ALA A 15 35.92 -13.02 -17.20
CA ALA A 15 35.19 -13.86 -16.26
C ALA A 15 36.16 -14.30 -15.16
N LEU A 16 36.29 -13.47 -14.12
CA LEU A 16 36.82 -13.90 -12.84
C LEU A 16 35.81 -14.87 -12.24
N GLY A 17 36.15 -16.15 -12.29
CA GLY A 17 35.48 -17.17 -11.50
C GLY A 17 35.85 -17.01 -10.02
N PHE A 18 34.84 -17.04 -9.16
CA PHE A 18 34.97 -17.68 -7.86
C PHE A 18 33.71 -18.49 -7.60
N ALA A 19 33.91 -19.81 -7.58
CA ALA A 19 32.90 -20.80 -7.31
C ALA A 19 32.47 -20.72 -5.84
N CYS A 20 31.16 -20.67 -5.62
CA CYS A 20 30.53 -21.17 -4.39
C CYS A 20 29.30 -21.97 -4.79
N ALA A 21 29.56 -23.25 -5.11
CA ALA A 21 28.53 -24.27 -5.09
C ALA A 21 28.26 -24.64 -3.64
N VAL A 22 27.12 -24.19 -3.09
CA VAL A 22 26.56 -24.67 -1.83
C VAL A 22 25.07 -24.92 -2.07
N PHE A 23 24.77 -26.20 -2.33
CA PHE A 23 23.52 -26.94 -2.11
C PHE A 23 22.17 -26.27 -2.46
N ALA A 24 21.53 -26.86 -3.47
CA ALA A 24 20.08 -26.88 -3.59
C ALA A 24 19.45 -27.59 -2.38
N SER A 25 18.61 -26.88 -1.61
CA SER A 25 17.41 -27.42 -0.95
C SER A 25 16.67 -26.29 -0.21
N GLY A 26 15.54 -25.86 -0.77
CA GLY A 26 14.44 -25.25 0.00
C GLY A 26 14.65 -23.85 0.57
N TYR A 27 14.92 -22.83 -0.26
CA TYR A 27 14.54 -21.46 0.12
C TYR A 27 13.05 -21.27 -0.18
N ALA A 28 12.21 -21.87 0.67
CA ALA A 28 10.83 -21.44 0.80
C ALA A 28 10.85 -20.00 1.33
N THR A 29 10.54 -19.04 0.46
CA THR A 29 9.77 -17.80 0.72
C THR A 29 9.57 -17.36 2.19
N ALA A 30 10.62 -17.11 2.97
CA ALA A 30 10.48 -16.58 4.34
C ALA A 30 10.40 -15.04 4.34
N GLN A 31 10.96 -14.40 3.32
CA GLN A 31 11.01 -12.94 3.21
C GLN A 31 9.70 -12.32 2.69
N SER A 32 8.81 -13.12 2.06
CA SER A 32 7.56 -12.62 1.51
C SER A 32 6.44 -12.47 2.55
N GLY A 33 6.42 -13.31 3.60
CA GLY A 33 5.38 -13.29 4.63
C GLY A 33 5.41 -12.03 5.47
N ASP A 34 6.57 -11.71 6.05
CA ASP A 34 6.73 -10.53 6.91
C ASP A 34 6.58 -9.21 6.15
N ALA A 35 7.07 -9.15 4.90
CA ALA A 35 6.91 -7.98 4.06
C ALA A 35 5.45 -7.78 3.64
N ALA A 36 4.73 -8.85 3.26
CA ALA A 36 3.32 -8.78 2.93
C ALA A 36 2.48 -8.38 4.15
N GLN A 37 2.78 -8.93 5.34
CA GLN A 37 2.08 -8.60 6.57
C GLN A 37 2.27 -7.13 6.97
N LYS A 38 3.49 -6.59 6.87
CA LYS A 38 3.74 -5.15 7.10
C LYS A 38 3.00 -4.26 6.10
N ALA A 39 2.96 -4.66 4.84
CA ALA A 39 2.21 -3.92 3.82
C ALA A 39 0.71 -3.95 4.11
N ALA A 40 0.15 -5.11 4.47
CA ALA A 40 -1.26 -5.24 4.86
C ALA A 40 -1.61 -4.36 6.06
N SER A 41 -0.80 -4.42 7.13
CA SER A 41 -0.93 -3.59 8.33
C SER A 41 -0.96 -2.09 7.99
N ALA A 42 -0.02 -1.61 7.16
CA ALA A 42 0.02 -0.20 6.73
C ALA A 42 -1.23 0.20 5.93
N GLN A 43 -1.72 -0.69 5.05
CA GLN A 43 -2.94 -0.43 4.26
C GLN A 43 -4.20 -0.39 5.13
N VAL A 44 -4.29 -1.26 6.14
CA VAL A 44 -5.40 -1.27 7.11
C VAL A 44 -5.39 0.02 7.94
N GLN A 45 -4.22 0.45 8.42
CA GLN A 45 -4.10 1.71 9.17
C GLN A 45 -4.46 2.93 8.31
N LEU A 46 -4.06 2.94 7.03
CA LEU A 46 -4.41 3.98 6.07
C LEU A 46 -5.92 4.03 5.81
N ALA A 47 -6.52 2.88 5.55
CA ALA A 47 -7.96 2.75 5.33
C ALA A 47 -8.76 3.19 6.57
N ALA A 48 -8.29 2.87 7.77
CA ALA A 48 -8.93 3.32 9.01
C ALA A 48 -8.80 4.84 9.24
N ASN A 49 -7.65 5.45 8.93
CA ASN A 49 -7.50 6.91 8.94
C ASN A 49 -8.44 7.59 7.93
N TYR A 50 -8.61 7.00 6.74
CA TYR A 50 -9.55 7.48 5.74
C TYR A 50 -11.00 7.32 6.20
N ALA A 51 -11.34 6.19 6.82
CA ALA A 51 -12.66 5.97 7.40
C ALA A 51 -12.99 7.01 8.46
N ARG A 52 -12.00 7.35 9.30
CA ARG A 52 -12.11 8.42 10.30
C ARG A 52 -12.37 9.77 9.66
N LEU A 53 -11.66 10.10 8.58
CA LEU A 53 -11.89 11.32 7.78
C LEU A 53 -13.34 11.38 7.26
N ALA A 54 -13.84 10.29 6.70
CA ALA A 54 -15.19 10.25 6.16
C ALA A 54 -16.26 10.49 7.24
N VAL A 55 -16.06 10.00 8.46
CA VAL A 55 -16.98 10.29 9.58
C VAL A 55 -16.85 11.74 10.02
N ASP A 56 -15.64 12.17 10.38
CA ASP A 56 -15.44 13.44 11.08
C ASP A 56 -15.58 14.66 10.15
N VAL A 57 -15.27 14.52 8.86
CA VAL A 57 -15.32 15.63 7.87
C VAL A 57 -16.50 15.52 6.93
N CYS A 58 -16.86 14.30 6.52
CA CYS A 58 -17.88 14.06 5.49
C CYS A 58 -19.22 13.56 6.03
N GLY A 59 -19.32 13.26 7.33
CA GLY A 59 -20.55 12.78 7.95
C GLY A 59 -21.00 11.41 7.46
N ALA A 60 -20.08 10.55 7.05
CA ALA A 60 -20.38 9.18 6.66
C ALA A 60 -21.11 8.43 7.78
N ASP A 61 -22.13 7.66 7.42
CA ASP A 61 -22.92 6.94 8.40
C ASP A 61 -22.15 5.73 8.97
N PRO A 62 -22.39 5.34 10.23
CA PRO A 62 -21.67 4.23 10.86
C PRO A 62 -21.82 2.89 10.13
N LYS A 63 -22.94 2.63 9.44
CA LYS A 63 -23.14 1.35 8.75
C LYS A 63 -22.26 1.25 7.51
N SER A 64 -22.14 2.33 6.75
CA SER A 64 -21.23 2.41 5.60
C SER A 64 -19.76 2.26 6.02
N VAL A 65 -19.38 2.82 7.18
CA VAL A 65 -18.03 2.62 7.73
C VAL A 65 -17.77 1.18 8.16
N GLU A 66 -18.73 0.51 8.80
CA GLU A 66 -18.60 -0.90 9.17
C GLU A 66 -18.58 -1.83 7.93
N ALA A 67 -19.34 -1.50 6.89
CA ALA A 67 -19.30 -2.21 5.61
C ALA A 67 -17.93 -2.04 4.93
N TYR A 68 -17.40 -0.81 4.90
CA TYR A 68 -16.07 -0.51 4.39
C TYR A 68 -14.98 -1.26 5.17
N LYS A 69 -15.01 -1.20 6.51
CA LYS A 69 -14.10 -1.97 7.39
C LYS A 69 -14.13 -3.46 7.08
N THR A 70 -15.32 -4.03 6.89
CA THR A 70 -15.50 -5.43 6.52
C THR A 70 -14.88 -5.74 5.15
N SER A 71 -15.03 -4.84 4.17
CA SER A 71 -14.41 -4.97 2.84
C SER A 71 -12.87 -4.95 2.92
N VAL A 72 -12.32 -3.97 3.65
CA VAL A 72 -10.86 -3.84 3.88
C VAL A 72 -10.29 -5.10 4.55
N GLY A 73 -11.00 -5.65 5.54
CA GLY A 73 -10.59 -6.89 6.21
C GLY A 73 -10.51 -8.09 5.26
N LYS A 74 -11.44 -8.19 4.31
CA LYS A 74 -11.41 -9.23 3.26
C LYS A 74 -10.27 -9.01 2.26
N GLN A 75 -9.97 -7.76 1.94
CA GLN A 75 -8.97 -7.40 0.92
C GLN A 75 -7.54 -7.65 1.39
N PHE A 76 -7.18 -7.23 2.60
CA PHE A 76 -5.78 -7.23 3.03
C PHE A 76 -5.37 -8.46 3.87
N GLN A 77 -6.34 -9.22 4.39
CA GLN A 77 -6.09 -10.45 5.18
C GLN A 77 -5.03 -10.28 6.29
N ASP A 78 -4.98 -9.09 6.88
CA ASP A 78 -4.05 -8.73 7.93
C ASP A 78 -4.33 -9.54 9.21
N GLN A 79 -3.32 -10.27 9.69
CA GLN A 79 -3.44 -11.08 10.91
C GLN A 79 -3.74 -10.24 12.16
N ASN A 80 -3.38 -8.96 12.17
CA ASN A 80 -3.60 -8.03 13.27
C ASN A 80 -4.65 -6.96 12.94
N PHE A 81 -5.55 -7.25 11.98
CA PHE A 81 -6.50 -6.30 11.42
C PHE A 81 -7.20 -5.41 12.45
N ALA A 82 -7.69 -5.97 13.56
CA ALA A 82 -8.41 -5.19 14.56
C ALA A 82 -7.51 -4.15 15.27
N ALA A 83 -6.26 -4.52 15.58
CA ALA A 83 -5.30 -3.64 16.23
C ALA A 83 -4.78 -2.56 15.25
N ASP A 84 -4.50 -2.95 14.01
CA ASP A 84 -4.06 -2.03 12.96
C ASP A 84 -5.18 -1.07 12.55
N TRP A 85 -6.41 -1.55 12.44
CA TRP A 85 -7.57 -0.69 12.24
C TRP A 85 -7.71 0.32 13.38
N ALA A 86 -7.64 -0.13 14.63
CA ALA A 86 -7.74 0.77 15.79
C ALA A 86 -6.60 1.80 15.81
N THR A 87 -5.38 1.40 15.45
CA THR A 87 -4.22 2.28 15.36
C THR A 87 -4.45 3.39 14.33
N GLY A 88 -4.87 3.02 13.12
CA GLY A 88 -5.18 3.98 12.06
C GLY A 88 -6.37 4.88 12.40
N TRP A 89 -7.43 4.32 12.98
CA TRP A 89 -8.61 5.06 13.40
C TRP A 89 -8.27 6.15 14.43
N ASN A 90 -7.41 5.82 15.40
CA ASN A 90 -7.01 6.72 16.49
C ASN A 90 -5.88 7.69 16.12
N THR A 91 -5.29 7.61 14.92
CA THR A 91 -4.23 8.56 14.54
C THR A 91 -4.79 9.93 14.19
N HIS A 92 -6.03 10.01 13.71
CA HIS A 92 -6.69 11.24 13.22
C HIS A 92 -5.86 12.05 12.22
N LYS A 93 -4.86 11.44 11.56
CA LYS A 93 -3.88 12.16 10.77
C LYS A 93 -4.56 12.88 9.60
N PHE A 94 -5.42 12.16 8.87
CA PHE A 94 -6.11 12.74 7.72
C PHE A 94 -7.10 13.82 8.11
N VAL A 95 -7.81 13.66 9.23
CA VAL A 95 -8.70 14.72 9.77
C VAL A 95 -7.88 15.97 10.09
N THR A 96 -6.74 15.80 10.77
CA THR A 96 -5.87 16.91 11.17
C THR A 96 -5.26 17.61 9.96
N ASP A 97 -4.70 16.84 9.02
CA ASP A 97 -4.14 17.35 7.76
C ASP A 97 -5.23 18.13 6.99
N PHE A 98 -6.44 17.56 6.91
CA PHE A 98 -7.57 18.18 6.20
C PHE A 98 -7.99 19.51 6.85
N GLN A 99 -8.15 19.54 8.16
CA GLN A 99 -8.47 20.76 8.90
C GLN A 99 -7.36 21.81 8.79
N GLY A 100 -6.09 21.38 8.75
CA GLY A 100 -4.94 22.25 8.55
C GLY A 100 -4.92 22.96 7.21
N MET A 101 -5.50 22.37 6.15
CA MET A 101 -5.58 23.00 4.84
C MET A 101 -6.35 24.32 4.86
N LYS A 102 -7.29 24.50 5.79
CA LYS A 102 -8.06 25.75 5.94
C LYS A 102 -7.16 26.96 6.22
N ALA A 103 -5.97 26.75 6.80
CA ALA A 103 -5.02 27.83 7.05
C ALA A 103 -4.24 28.27 5.79
N HIS A 104 -4.26 27.46 4.73
CA HIS A 104 -3.42 27.64 3.55
C HIS A 104 -4.21 27.78 2.24
N LEU A 105 -5.51 27.46 2.26
CA LEU A 105 -6.42 27.57 1.12
C LEU A 105 -7.37 28.75 1.28
N SER A 106 -7.87 29.26 0.16
CA SER A 106 -9.04 30.13 0.19
C SER A 106 -10.26 29.35 0.69
N ALA A 107 -11.29 30.06 1.18
CA ALA A 107 -12.52 29.40 1.63
C ALA A 107 -13.18 28.59 0.51
N ALA A 108 -13.15 29.09 -0.73
CA ALA A 108 -13.72 28.40 -1.88
C ALA A 108 -12.96 27.12 -2.23
N ASP A 109 -11.62 27.18 -2.26
CA ASP A 109 -10.78 26.01 -2.57
C ASP A 109 -10.91 24.94 -1.49
N TYR A 110 -10.99 25.35 -0.22
CA TYR A 110 -11.22 24.43 0.90
C TYR A 110 -12.56 23.69 0.78
N GLU A 111 -13.65 24.42 0.53
CA GLU A 111 -14.97 23.79 0.38
C GLU A 111 -15.05 22.90 -0.87
N GLN A 112 -14.39 23.28 -1.97
CA GLN A 112 -14.28 22.43 -3.15
C GLN A 112 -13.52 21.13 -2.84
N GLN A 113 -12.35 21.24 -2.21
CA GLN A 113 -11.55 20.07 -1.87
C GLN A 113 -12.25 19.16 -0.87
N LYS A 114 -13.06 19.73 0.03
CA LYS A 114 -13.94 18.98 0.92
C LYS A 114 -15.02 18.25 0.14
N ALA A 115 -15.70 18.91 -0.78
CA ALA A 115 -16.71 18.28 -1.62
C ALA A 115 -16.14 17.09 -2.40
N ASP A 116 -14.98 17.26 -3.04
CA ASP A 116 -14.31 16.20 -3.81
C ASP A 116 -13.89 15.02 -2.93
N THR A 117 -13.32 15.32 -1.76
CA THR A 117 -12.92 14.30 -0.78
C THR A 117 -14.12 13.51 -0.29
N CYS A 118 -15.23 14.20 0.02
CA CYS A 118 -16.43 13.58 0.53
C CYS A 118 -17.18 12.78 -0.52
N GLN A 119 -17.18 13.24 -1.77
CA GLN A 119 -17.72 12.46 -2.88
C GLN A 119 -16.96 11.14 -3.05
N ASN A 120 -15.61 11.20 -3.07
CA ASN A 120 -14.78 10.00 -3.13
C ASN A 120 -15.00 9.06 -1.92
N ALA A 121 -15.15 9.62 -0.72
CA ALA A 121 -15.42 8.84 0.48
C ALA A 121 -16.76 8.10 0.40
N GLN A 122 -17.80 8.78 -0.08
CA GLN A 122 -19.09 8.15 -0.32
C GLN A 122 -18.99 7.04 -1.37
N ASP A 123 -18.24 7.27 -2.46
CA ASP A 123 -18.10 6.27 -3.52
C ASP A 123 -17.34 5.02 -3.06
N GLN A 124 -16.33 5.16 -2.19
CA GLN A 124 -15.59 4.04 -1.62
C GLN A 124 -16.33 3.30 -0.51
N MET A 125 -17.29 3.94 0.15
CA MET A 125 -18.07 3.37 1.25
C MET A 125 -19.44 2.84 0.82
N LYS A 126 -19.78 2.96 -0.46
CA LYS A 126 -20.97 2.30 -1.01
C LYS A 126 -20.80 0.78 -0.87
N PRO A 127 -21.82 0.08 -0.32
CA PRO A 127 -21.80 -1.35 -0.14
C PRO A 127 -21.83 -2.12 -1.47
#